data_AF-A0A961BX72-F1
#
_entry.id   AF-A0A961BX72-F1
#
_cell.length_a   1.000
_cell.length_b   1.000
_cell.length_c   1.000
_cell.angle_alpha   90.00
_cell.angle_beta   90.00
_cell.angle_gamma   90.00
#
_symmetry.space_group_name_H-M   'P 1'
#
loop_
_entity.id
_entity.type
_entity.pdbx_description
1 polymer ?
#
loop_
_entity_poly.entity_id
_entity_poly.type
_entity_poly.pdbx_seq_one_letter_code
_entity_poly.pdbx_strand_id
1 'polypeptide(L)'
;MDHDAGTLDLRAPFYRRTIRLTDIAAVSAESDDGMNHGLVNWFVTGKAYSPNGVRLNTGGKARVDIATTDGARYAVVVDTVEQADTITAALRKG
;
A
#
# COMPACT_ATOMS: atom_id res chain seq x y z
N MET A 1 -27.91 4.74 -6.88
CA MET A 1 -27.58 4.51 -5.46
C MET A 1 -26.08 4.59 -5.38
N ASP A 2 -25.55 5.69 -4.87
CA ASP A 2 -24.13 5.75 -4.51
C ASP A 2 -23.96 4.76 -3.36
N HIS A 3 -23.36 3.61 -3.65
CA HIS A 3 -22.69 2.90 -2.57
C HIS A 3 -21.65 3.87 -2.04
N ASP A 4 -21.67 4.14 -0.74
CA ASP A 4 -20.57 4.81 -0.06
C ASP A 4 -19.36 3.89 -0.24
N ALA A 5 -18.66 4.07 -1.37
CA ALA A 5 -17.56 3.25 -1.77
C ALA A 5 -16.51 3.45 -0.69
N GLY A 6 -16.21 2.38 0.05
CA GLY A 6 -15.30 2.44 1.19
C GLY A 6 -13.99 3.14 0.80
N THR A 7 -13.26 3.61 1.80
CA THR A 7 -11.97 4.24 1.60
C THR A 7 -10.85 3.46 2.26
N LEU A 8 -9.71 3.38 1.60
CA LEU A 8 -8.46 2.92 2.17
C LEU A 8 -7.62 4.12 2.64
N ASP A 9 -7.33 4.15 3.93
CA ASP A 9 -6.45 5.14 4.56
C ASP A 9 -5.03 4.58 4.72
N LEU A 10 -4.08 5.12 3.98
CA LEU A 10 -2.64 4.86 4.13
C LEU A 10 -2.02 5.90 5.08
N ARG A 11 -1.38 5.43 6.15
CA ARG A 11 -0.77 6.29 7.17
C ARG A 11 0.60 5.80 7.59
N ALA A 12 1.53 6.74 7.69
CA ALA A 12 2.86 6.57 8.27
C ALA A 12 3.32 7.94 8.81
N PRO A 13 4.42 8.02 9.58
CA PRO A 13 4.95 9.30 10.03
C PRO A 13 5.12 10.29 8.86
N PHE A 14 4.48 11.47 8.98
CA PHE A 14 4.48 12.54 7.98
C PHE A 14 3.86 12.20 6.61
N TYR A 15 3.13 11.10 6.50
CA TYR A 15 2.46 10.71 5.26
C TYR A 15 1.01 10.26 5.52
N ARG A 16 0.09 10.83 4.74
CA ARG A 16 -1.31 10.41 4.74
C ARG A 16 -1.85 10.42 3.31
N ARG A 17 -2.55 9.36 2.95
CA ARG A 17 -3.29 9.26 1.69
C ARG A 17 -4.57 8.49 1.90
N THR A 18 -5.66 8.99 1.33
CA THR A 18 -6.94 8.30 1.28
C THR A 18 -7.22 7.94 -0.18
N ILE A 19 -7.62 6.69 -0.42
CA ILE A 19 -7.91 6.13 -1.75
C ILE A 19 -9.33 5.57 -1.70
N ARG A 20 -10.20 5.94 -2.65
CA ARG A 20 -11.51 5.28 -2.76
C ARG A 20 -11.30 3.86 -3.26
N LEU A 21 -12.02 2.89 -2.71
CA LEU A 21 -11.89 1.49 -3.15
C LEU A 21 -12.22 1.34 -4.64
N THR A 22 -13.17 2.12 -5.16
CA THR A 22 -13.49 2.19 -6.59
C THR A 22 -12.35 2.69 -7.48
N ASP A 23 -11.36 3.39 -6.91
CA ASP A 23 -10.20 3.89 -7.64
C ASP A 23 -9.02 2.89 -7.59
N ILE A 24 -9.14 1.75 -6.91
CA ILE A 24 -8.11 0.70 -6.90
C ILE A 24 -8.24 -0.13 -8.17
N ALA A 25 -7.19 -0.12 -8.99
CA ALA A 25 -7.12 -0.89 -10.23
C ALA A 25 -6.53 -2.30 -10.01
N ALA A 26 -5.57 -2.42 -9.09
CA ALA A 26 -4.95 -3.70 -8.76
C ALA A 26 -4.43 -3.72 -7.33
N VAL A 27 -4.44 -4.91 -6.73
CA VAL A 27 -3.85 -5.18 -5.42
C VAL A 27 -3.23 -6.58 -5.39
N SER A 28 -2.03 -6.69 -4.81
CA SER A 28 -1.30 -7.96 -4.63
C SER A 28 -0.54 -7.99 -3.31
N ALA A 29 -0.30 -9.21 -2.82
CA ALA A 29 0.57 -9.47 -1.68
C ALA A 29 1.89 -10.06 -2.17
N GLU A 30 3.00 -9.63 -1.60
CA GLU A 30 4.35 -10.12 -1.88
C GLU A 30 5.11 -10.36 -0.56
N SER A 31 6.09 -11.26 -0.56
CA SER A 31 7.08 -11.31 0.52
C SER A 31 8.00 -10.10 0.43
N ASP A 32 8.47 -9.60 1.57
CA ASP A 32 9.32 -8.42 1.66
C ASP A 32 10.41 -8.66 2.71
N ASP A 33 11.58 -8.04 2.58
CA ASP A 33 12.66 -8.17 3.56
C ASP A 33 12.53 -7.15 4.71
N GLY A 34 11.53 -6.27 4.67
CA GLY A 34 11.28 -5.25 5.68
C GLY A 34 12.31 -4.14 5.69
N MET A 35 13.27 -4.17 4.77
CA MET A 35 14.38 -3.24 4.74
C MET A 35 14.12 -2.15 3.69
N ASN A 36 14.64 -0.96 3.97
CA ASN A 36 14.84 0.06 2.94
C ASN A 36 16.33 0.03 2.60
N HIS A 37 16.72 -0.78 1.62
CA HIS A 37 18.11 -0.88 1.17
C HIS A 37 18.59 0.48 0.65
N GLY A 38 19.44 1.17 1.42
CA GLY A 38 20.13 2.40 1.02
C GLY A 38 19.57 3.73 1.55
N LEU A 39 18.55 3.73 2.44
CA LEU A 39 18.01 4.97 3.02
C LEU A 39 17.95 4.86 4.56
N VAL A 40 18.49 5.87 5.24
CA VAL A 40 18.52 6.01 6.71
C VAL A 40 17.11 5.88 7.28
N ASN A 41 16.73 4.70 7.80
CA ASN A 41 15.54 4.40 8.62
C ASN A 41 14.21 5.10 8.24
N TRP A 42 14.03 5.49 6.98
CA TRP A 42 12.94 6.39 6.62
C TRP A 42 11.65 5.59 6.40
N PHE A 43 10.58 5.95 7.10
CA PHE A 43 9.31 5.20 7.06
C PHE A 43 8.60 5.27 5.70
N VAL A 44 8.82 6.33 4.91
CA VAL A 44 8.12 6.54 3.64
C VAL A 44 9.05 7.03 2.55
N THR A 45 9.18 6.28 1.45
CA THR A 45 10.09 6.63 0.36
C THR A 45 9.35 6.70 -0.98
N GLY A 46 9.89 7.42 -1.96
CA GLY A 46 9.34 7.49 -3.31
C GLY A 46 8.21 8.53 -3.51
N LYS A 47 7.56 8.46 -4.67
CA LYS A 47 6.49 9.36 -5.11
C LYS A 47 5.39 8.56 -5.80
N ALA A 48 4.13 8.90 -5.55
CA ALA A 48 2.96 8.11 -5.96
C ALA A 48 2.92 7.78 -7.45
N TYR A 49 3.21 8.76 -8.31
CA TYR A 49 3.18 8.60 -9.77
C TYR A 49 4.54 8.24 -10.38
N SER A 50 5.54 7.90 -9.56
CA SER A 50 6.82 7.39 -10.07
C SER A 50 6.72 5.89 -10.38
N PRO A 51 7.61 5.32 -11.21
CA PRO A 51 7.60 3.89 -11.51
C PRO A 51 7.64 2.99 -10.26
N ASN A 52 8.37 3.41 -9.23
CA ASN A 52 8.50 2.67 -7.97
C ASN A 52 7.44 3.03 -6.91
N GLY A 53 6.55 3.99 -7.20
CA GLY A 53 5.50 4.40 -6.28
C GLY A 53 5.98 5.03 -4.97
N VAL A 54 5.08 5.06 -3.99
CA VAL A 54 5.42 5.32 -2.58
C VAL A 54 5.56 3.99 -1.86
N ARG A 55 6.64 3.80 -1.12
CA ARG A 55 6.79 2.68 -0.19
C ARG A 55 6.59 3.18 1.23
N LEU A 56 5.66 2.56 1.96
CA LEU A 56 5.43 2.76 3.39
C LEU A 56 6.01 1.53 4.10
N ASN A 57 7.08 1.73 4.85
CA ASN A 57 7.70 0.68 5.64
C ASN A 57 7.27 0.80 7.11
N THR A 58 6.42 -0.12 7.58
CA THR A 58 5.97 -0.17 8.98
C THR A 58 6.71 -1.23 9.80
N GLY A 59 7.77 -1.83 9.26
CA GLY A 59 8.42 -3.01 9.82
C GLY A 59 7.61 -4.28 9.54
N GLY A 60 8.26 -5.30 9.00
CA GLY A 60 7.61 -6.56 8.65
C GLY A 60 8.37 -7.37 7.63
N LYS A 61 7.73 -8.41 7.09
CA LYS A 61 8.33 -9.35 6.12
C LYS A 61 7.42 -9.65 4.93
N ALA A 62 6.41 -8.82 4.74
CA ALA A 62 5.49 -8.90 3.61
C ALA A 62 5.09 -7.49 3.16
N ARG A 63 4.50 -7.39 1.98
CA ARG A 63 4.09 -6.14 1.36
C ARG A 63 2.75 -6.29 0.67
N VAL A 64 1.93 -5.26 0.76
CA VAL A 64 0.73 -5.09 -0.08
C VAL A 64 1.04 -4.01 -1.12
N ASP A 65 0.97 -4.40 -2.39
CA ASP A 65 1.05 -3.48 -3.51
C ASP A 65 -0.32 -3.06 -3.98
N ILE A 66 -0.46 -1.76 -4.22
CA ILE A 66 -1.72 -1.11 -4.58
C ILE A 66 -1.43 -0.21 -5.77
N ALA A 67 -2.16 -0.42 -6.86
CA ALA A 67 -2.17 0.48 -8.01
C ALA A 67 -3.56 1.06 -8.18
N THR A 68 -3.65 2.37 -8.35
CA THR A 68 -4.91 3.07 -8.61
C THR A 68 -5.14 3.25 -10.12
N THR A 69 -6.38 3.52 -10.49
CA THR A 69 -6.81 3.74 -11.88
C THR A 69 -6.13 4.95 -12.53
N ASP A 70 -5.78 5.97 -11.74
CA ASP A 70 -5.02 7.15 -12.16
C ASP A 70 -3.49 6.93 -12.22
N GLY A 71 -3.03 5.72 -11.93
CA GLY A 71 -1.63 5.30 -12.06
C GLY A 71 -0.74 5.57 -10.85
N ALA A 72 -1.29 6.01 -9.72
CA ALA A 72 -0.54 6.04 -8.47
C ALA A 72 -0.26 4.63 -7.95
N ARG A 73 0.91 4.46 -7.31
CA ARG A 73 1.38 3.17 -6.78
C ARG A 73 1.80 3.30 -5.33
N TYR A 74 1.42 2.33 -4.51
CA TYR A 74 1.75 2.25 -3.10
C TYR A 74 2.19 0.83 -2.74
N ALA A 75 3.27 0.74 -1.98
CA ALA A 75 3.87 -0.48 -1.47
C ALA A 75 3.87 -0.40 0.06
N VAL A 76 2.98 -1.13 0.73
CA VAL A 76 2.83 -1.07 2.20
C VAL A 76 3.41 -2.33 2.82
N VAL A 77 4.54 -2.21 3.50
CA VAL A 77 5.14 -3.32 4.26
C VAL A 77 4.24 -3.61 5.46
N VAL A 78 4.02 -4.90 5.75
CA VAL A 78 3.21 -5.40 6.86
C VAL A 78 3.92 -6.59 7.53
N ASP A 79 3.49 -6.95 8.73
CA ASP A 79 4.22 -7.88 9.60
C ASP A 79 4.31 -9.29 9.01
N THR A 80 3.22 -9.81 8.43
CA THR A 80 3.18 -11.19 7.92
C THR A 80 2.55 -11.31 6.54
N VAL A 81 2.91 -12.37 5.82
CA VAL A 81 2.29 -12.71 4.52
C VAL A 81 0.79 -12.95 4.70
N GLU A 82 0.37 -13.63 5.77
CA GLU A 82 -1.05 -13.85 6.09
C GLU A 82 -1.81 -12.53 6.28
N GLN A 83 -1.18 -11.53 6.91
CA GLN A 83 -1.75 -10.19 7.03
C GLN A 83 -1.87 -9.52 5.65
N ALA A 84 -0.84 -9.61 4.81
CA ALA A 84 -0.86 -9.05 3.45
C ALA A 84 -1.97 -9.69 2.59
N ASP A 85 -2.15 -11.00 2.68
CA ASP A 85 -3.20 -11.75 1.99
C ASP A 85 -4.59 -11.35 2.48
N THR A 86 -4.77 -11.23 3.80
CA THR A 86 -6.04 -10.78 4.41
C THR A 86 -6.42 -9.39 3.91
N ILE A 87 -5.47 -8.44 3.90
CA ILE A 87 -5.69 -7.09 3.40
C ILE A 87 -6.03 -7.10 1.91
N THR A 88 -5.26 -7.84 1.10
CA THR A 88 -5.49 -7.98 -0.35
C THR A 88 -6.88 -8.54 -0.63
N ALA A 89 -7.30 -9.57 0.11
CA ALA A 89 -8.62 -10.16 -0.03
C ALA A 89 -9.76 -9.21 0.37
N ALA A 90 -9.54 -8.35 1.38
CA ALA A 90 -10.50 -7.32 1.77
C ALA A 90 -10.64 -6.23 0.69
N LEU A 91 -9.51 -5.77 0.14
CA LEU A 91 -9.48 -4.72 -0.89
C LEU A 91 -10.04 -5.15 -2.25
N ARG A 92 -10.04 -6.45 -2.56
CA ARG A 92 -10.67 -6.99 -3.79
C ARG A 92 -12.19 -7.13 -3.70
N LYS A 93 -12.77 -7.04 -2.50
CA LYS A 93 -14.20 -7.24 -2.25
C LYS A 93 -15.00 -5.93 -2.17
N GLY A 94 -14.33 -4.80 -1.96
CA GLY A 94 -14.95 -3.48 -1.91
C GLY A 94 -14.81 -2.75 -3.23
#